data_AF-V5YNQ7-F1
#
_entry.id   AF-V5YNQ7-F1
#
_cell.length_a   1.000
_cell.length_b   1.000
_cell.length_c   1.000
_cell.angle_alpha   90.00
_cell.angle_beta   90.00
_cell.angle_gamma   90.00
#
_symmetry.space_group_name_H-M   'P 1'
#
loop_
_entity.id
_entity.type
_entity.pdbx_description
1 polymer ?
#
loop_
_entity_poly.entity_id
_entity_poly.type
_entity_poly.pdbx_seq_one_letter_code
_entity_poly.pdbx_strand_id
1 'polypeptide(L)'
;MTGNHTCRIIRTCYSSGIAPMNDYQVPTGWVARRYCDESDFIVLIHPDRIDKVVTIDFCRRWFDRGIGLPSRHVGSSVSYGGRGWRQAMVDDAVAWLSRQVA
;
A
#
# COMPACT_ATOMS: atom_id res chain seq x y z
N MET A 1 28.46 20.59 -5.49
CA MET A 1 28.28 19.25 -4.88
C MET A 1 27.28 19.38 -3.75
N THR A 2 26.00 19.11 -4.00
CA THR A 2 24.91 19.24 -3.02
C THR A 2 24.54 17.86 -2.50
N GLY A 3 25.27 17.41 -1.49
CA GLY A 3 24.84 16.29 -0.65
C GLY A 3 24.00 16.85 0.50
N ASN A 4 22.75 16.40 0.60
CA ASN A 4 21.98 16.38 1.86
C ASN A 4 20.76 15.48 1.65
N HIS A 5 20.99 14.16 1.79
CA HIS A 5 19.91 13.20 1.99
C HIS A 5 19.71 13.03 3.50
N THR A 6 18.81 13.83 4.07
CA THR A 6 18.22 13.53 5.37
C THR A 6 16.72 13.39 5.20
N CYS A 7 16.27 12.14 5.08
CA CYS A 7 14.88 11.80 5.35
C CYS A 7 14.86 10.75 6.45
N ARG A 8 14.90 11.23 7.69
CA ARG A 8 14.68 10.42 8.88
C ARG A 8 13.27 10.73 9.35
N ILE A 9 12.33 9.84 9.04
CA ILE A 9 11.10 9.74 9.83
C ILE A 9 10.90 8.26 10.17
N ILE A 10 11.53 7.89 11.29
CA ILE A 10 11.05 6.80 12.14
C ILE A 10 9.97 7.45 13.01
N ARG A 11 8.74 6.97 12.91
CA ARG A 11 7.80 7.04 14.03
C ARG A 11 7.09 5.70 14.16
N THR A 12 7.70 4.86 14.97
CA THR A 12 7.00 3.82 15.72
C THR A 12 6.25 4.52 16.85
N CYS A 13 4.93 4.41 16.88
CA CYS A 13 4.15 4.69 18.08
C CYS A 13 3.18 3.52 18.29
N TYR A 14 3.54 2.61 19.20
CA TYR A 14 2.58 1.78 19.91
C TYR A 14 2.07 2.61 21.08
N SER A 15 0.75 2.87 21.15
CA SER A 15 0.06 3.22 22.41
C SER A 15 -1.46 3.13 22.26
N SER A 16 -2.01 2.08 22.88
CA SER A 16 -3.28 2.05 23.63
C SER A 16 -4.51 2.78 23.07
N GLY A 17 -5.49 2.02 22.54
CA GLY A 17 -6.90 2.39 22.72
C GLY A 17 -7.83 2.53 21.51
N ILE A 18 -7.57 1.90 20.36
CA ILE A 18 -8.59 1.74 19.29
C ILE A 18 -8.48 0.30 18.75
N ALA A 19 -9.62 -0.38 18.61
CA ALA A 19 -9.75 -1.79 18.25
C ALA A 19 -9.01 -2.18 16.94
N PRO A 20 -8.62 -3.45 16.79
CA PRO A 20 -7.62 -3.92 15.82
C PRO A 20 -8.28 -4.27 14.49
N MET A 21 -7.87 -3.73 13.33
CA MET A 21 -8.52 -4.17 12.08
C MET A 21 -7.80 -3.83 10.76
N ASN A 22 -6.53 -4.19 10.61
CA ASN A 22 -6.06 -4.55 9.27
C ASN A 22 -6.57 -5.98 9.00
N ASP A 23 -7.72 -6.12 8.34
CA ASP A 23 -8.25 -7.42 7.85
C ASP A 23 -7.44 -7.98 6.67
N TYR A 24 -6.17 -7.60 6.60
CA TYR A 24 -5.24 -7.97 5.55
C TYR A 24 -3.83 -8.04 6.14
N GLN A 25 -3.05 -8.94 5.58
CA GLN A 25 -1.65 -9.17 5.83
C GLN A 25 -0.88 -8.74 4.59
N VAL A 26 0.32 -8.20 4.80
CA VAL A 26 1.27 -7.96 3.72
C VAL A 26 2.40 -8.99 3.77
N PRO A 27 2.98 -9.38 2.63
CA PRO A 27 4.08 -10.34 2.63
C PRO A 27 5.29 -9.82 3.41
N THR A 28 6.10 -10.73 3.94
CA THR A 28 7.31 -10.37 4.69
C THR A 28 8.22 -9.44 3.88
N GLY A 29 8.72 -8.38 4.53
CA GLY A 29 9.59 -7.37 3.93
C GLY A 29 8.84 -6.24 3.20
N TRP A 30 7.56 -6.41 2.88
CA TRP A 30 6.76 -5.33 2.31
C TRP A 30 6.38 -4.30 3.37
N VAL A 31 6.25 -3.05 2.93
CA VAL A 31 5.84 -1.95 3.81
C VAL A 31 4.50 -1.42 3.36
N ALA A 32 3.50 -1.47 4.24
CA ALA A 32 2.23 -0.76 4.08
C ALA A 32 2.23 0.50 4.93
N ARG A 33 2.05 1.67 4.30
CA ARG A 33 1.90 2.96 4.98
C ARG A 33 0.51 3.51 4.77
N ARG A 34 -0.15 3.95 5.85
CA ARG A 34 -1.36 4.77 5.71
C ARG A 34 -0.96 6.13 5.17
N TYR A 35 -1.72 6.65 4.20
CA TYR A 35 -1.44 7.97 3.64
C TYR A 35 -1.97 9.08 4.54
N CYS A 36 -3.13 8.89 5.15
CA CYS A 36 -3.62 9.70 6.26
C CYS A 36 -4.39 8.82 7.26
N ASP A 37 -4.44 9.26 8.52
CA ASP A 37 -5.04 8.49 9.62
C ASP A 37 -6.55 8.29 9.46
N GLU A 38 -7.20 9.16 8.67
CA GLU A 38 -8.64 9.18 8.44
C GLU A 38 -9.11 8.39 7.22
N SER A 39 -8.19 7.88 6.40
CA SER A 39 -8.56 7.11 5.20
C SER A 39 -8.18 5.63 5.31
N ASP A 40 -9.00 4.77 4.72
CA ASP A 40 -8.60 3.40 4.38
C ASP A 40 -7.79 3.41 3.06
N PHE A 41 -6.84 4.33 2.96
CA PHE A 41 -5.91 4.46 1.86
C PHE A 41 -4.52 4.08 2.35
N ILE A 42 -3.89 3.14 1.64
CA ILE A 42 -2.52 2.72 1.93
C ILE A 42 -1.62 2.81 0.71
N VAL A 43 -0.33 2.98 0.97
CA VAL A 43 0.75 2.85 0.01
C VAL A 43 1.50 1.57 0.35
N LEU A 44 1.54 0.62 -0.57
CA LEU A 44 2.42 -0.53 -0.52
C LEU A 44 3.72 -0.21 -1.25
N ILE A 45 4.85 -0.56 -0.63
CA ILE A 45 6.20 -0.32 -1.14
C ILE A 45 6.88 -1.68 -1.32
N HIS A 46 7.48 -1.91 -2.50
CA HIS A 46 8.20 -3.14 -2.79
C HIS A 46 9.47 -3.26 -1.92
N PRO A 47 9.79 -4.44 -1.35
CA PRO A 47 10.94 -4.61 -0.45
C PRO A 47 12.28 -4.22 -1.09
N ASP A 48 12.54 -4.67 -2.32
CA ASP A 48 13.84 -4.48 -2.98
C ASP A 48 13.93 -3.21 -3.85
N ARG A 49 12.80 -2.54 -4.08
CA ARG A 49 12.66 -1.45 -5.06
C ARG A 49 11.76 -0.36 -4.49
N ILE A 50 12.34 0.49 -3.64
CA ILE A 50 11.61 1.57 -2.97
C ILE A 50 11.01 2.60 -3.95
N ASP A 51 11.49 2.63 -5.20
CA ASP A 51 10.95 3.42 -6.32
C ASP A 51 9.65 2.83 -6.90
N LYS A 52 9.27 1.62 -6.47
CA LYS A 52 8.10 0.88 -6.93
C LYS A 52 7.08 0.82 -5.82
N VAL A 53 5.95 1.46 -6.06
CA VAL A 53 4.85 1.58 -5.11
C VAL A 53 3.52 1.29 -5.78
N VAL A 54 2.53 0.90 -4.98
CA VAL A 54 1.12 0.79 -5.41
C VAL A 54 0.25 1.40 -4.32
N THR A 55 -0.74 2.18 -4.71
CA THR A 55 -1.71 2.78 -3.79
C THR A 55 -2.98 1.98 -3.79
N ILE A 56 -3.46 1.59 -2.61
CA ILE A 56 -4.74 0.90 -2.43
C ILE A 56 -5.69 1.85 -1.72
N ASP A 57 -6.90 1.98 -2.25
CA ASP A 57 -8.01 2.68 -1.64
C ASP A 57 -9.13 1.67 -1.41
N PHE A 58 -9.26 1.24 -0.16
CA PHE A 58 -10.25 0.25 0.25
C PHE A 58 -11.67 0.83 0.20
N CYS A 59 -11.87 2.15 0.34
CA CYS A 59 -13.20 2.75 0.23
C CYS A 59 -13.75 2.62 -1.19
N ARG A 60 -12.91 2.90 -2.19
CA ARG A 60 -13.26 2.79 -3.61
C ARG A 60 -13.03 1.39 -4.18
N ARG A 61 -12.40 0.52 -3.41
CA ARG A 61 -12.07 -0.87 -3.76
C ARG A 61 -11.27 -0.97 -5.05
N TRP A 62 -10.17 -0.24 -5.10
CA TRP A 62 -9.28 -0.20 -6.25
C TRP A 62 -7.83 0.06 -5.85
N PHE A 63 -6.90 -0.19 -6.77
CA PHE A 63 -5.51 0.18 -6.61
C PHE A 63 -4.89 0.79 -7.88
N ASP A 64 -3.88 1.62 -7.71
CA ASP A 64 -3.21 2.42 -8.75
C ASP A 64 -1.68 2.40 -8.58
N ARG A 65 -0.93 2.84 -9.59
CA ARG A 65 0.54 2.76 -9.73
C ARG A 65 1.34 3.55 -8.70
N GLY A 66 0.70 4.25 -7.76
CA GLY A 66 1.39 5.09 -6.79
C GLY A 66 0.90 6.54 -6.75
N ILE A 67 1.28 7.23 -5.69
CA ILE A 67 0.99 8.65 -5.47
C ILE A 67 1.85 9.50 -6.43
N GLY A 68 1.24 10.51 -7.05
CA GLY A 68 1.95 11.48 -7.89
C GLY A 68 2.25 11.01 -9.32
N LEU A 69 1.80 9.80 -9.69
CA LEU A 69 1.78 9.35 -11.09
C LEU A 69 0.41 9.64 -11.71
N PRO A 70 0.31 9.76 -13.05
CA PRO A 70 -0.99 9.84 -13.70
C PRO A 70 -1.83 8.64 -13.27
N SER A 71 -3.00 8.90 -12.69
CA SER A 71 -3.89 7.84 -12.21
C SER A 71 -4.22 6.92 -13.38
N ARG A 72 -3.80 5.66 -13.27
CA ARG A 72 -4.16 4.63 -14.21
C ARG A 72 -4.51 3.44 -13.37
N HIS A 73 -5.79 3.20 -13.20
CA HIS A 73 -6.29 1.99 -12.57
C HIS A 73 -5.58 0.77 -13.19
N VAL A 74 -4.77 0.09 -12.38
CA VAL A 74 -3.95 -1.04 -12.81
C VAL A 74 -4.45 -2.37 -12.26
N GLY A 75 -5.48 -2.32 -11.42
CA GLY A 75 -6.29 -3.47 -11.07
C GLY A 75 -7.01 -4.04 -12.28
N SER A 76 -7.21 -5.35 -12.27
CA SER A 76 -8.18 -6.01 -13.12
C SER A 76 -9.59 -5.44 -12.83
N SER A 77 -10.54 -5.62 -13.74
CA SER A 77 -11.97 -5.29 -13.53
C SER A 77 -12.65 -6.13 -12.42
N VAL A 78 -11.87 -6.61 -11.45
CA VAL A 78 -12.29 -7.44 -10.32
C VAL A 78 -13.06 -6.57 -9.35
N SER A 79 -14.31 -6.97 -9.12
CA SER A 79 -15.12 -6.42 -8.04
C SER A 79 -14.75 -7.12 -6.74
N TYR A 80 -14.17 -6.37 -5.80
CA TYR A 80 -13.84 -6.89 -4.48
C TYR A 80 -15.06 -6.85 -3.57
N GLY A 81 -15.49 -7.98 -3.03
CA GLY A 81 -16.66 -8.08 -2.15
C GLY A 81 -16.67 -9.36 -1.32
N GLY A 82 -17.65 -9.49 -0.43
CA GLY A 82 -17.75 -10.64 0.48
C GLY A 82 -16.76 -10.58 1.64
N ARG A 83 -16.45 -11.72 2.24
CA ARG A 83 -15.48 -11.83 3.35
C ARG A 83 -14.07 -11.96 2.79
N GLY A 84 -13.08 -11.26 3.36
CA GLY A 84 -11.67 -11.36 2.96
C GLY A 84 -11.28 -10.54 1.72
N TRP A 85 -12.18 -9.71 1.19
CA TRP A 85 -11.93 -8.91 -0.01
C TRP A 85 -10.74 -7.94 0.11
N ARG A 86 -10.47 -7.44 1.33
CA ARG A 86 -9.31 -6.57 1.60
C ARG A 86 -7.99 -7.32 1.39
N GLN A 87 -7.89 -8.57 1.84
CA GLN A 87 -6.73 -9.42 1.60
C GLN A 87 -6.53 -9.68 0.11
N ALA A 88 -7.60 -10.07 -0.60
CA ALA A 88 -7.53 -10.32 -2.04
C ALA A 88 -7.02 -9.10 -2.83
N MET A 89 -7.44 -7.90 -2.44
CA MET A 89 -6.95 -6.65 -3.03
C MET A 89 -5.46 -6.42 -2.78
N VAL A 90 -4.98 -6.72 -1.58
CA VAL A 90 -3.56 -6.61 -1.23
C VAL A 90 -2.74 -7.63 -2.02
N ASP A 91 -3.20 -8.86 -2.13
CA ASP A 91 -2.54 -9.92 -2.88
C ASP A 91 -2.43 -9.56 -4.37
N ASP A 92 -3.50 -9.04 -4.97
CA ASP A 92 -3.51 -8.58 -6.37
C ASP A 92 -2.57 -7.40 -6.60
N ALA A 93 -2.55 -6.44 -5.67
CA ALA A 93 -1.65 -5.29 -5.73
C ALA A 93 -0.17 -5.71 -5.62
N VAL A 94 0.15 -6.64 -4.71
CA VAL A 94 1.49 -7.24 -4.56
C VAL A 94 1.89 -7.96 -5.83
N ALA A 95 1.01 -8.82 -6.37
CA ALA A 95 1.28 -9.58 -7.59
C ALA A 95 1.49 -8.64 -8.78
N TRP A 96 0.68 -7.58 -8.89
CA TRP A 96 0.84 -6.57 -9.92
C TRP A 96 2.20 -5.85 -9.81
N LEU A 97 2.54 -5.36 -8.62
CA LEU A 97 3.79 -4.61 -8.43
C LEU A 97 5.01 -5.49 -8.66
N SER A 98 4.97 -6.76 -8.24
CA SER A 98 6.06 -7.73 -8.46
C SER A 98 6.33 -7.96 -9.96
N ARG A 99 5.28 -7.99 -10.81
CA ARG A 99 5.43 -8.08 -12.27
C ARG A 99 6.06 -6.84 -12.91
N GLN A 100 6.04 -5.69 -12.23
CA GLN A 100 6.69 -4.46 -12.73
C GLN A 100 8.17 -4.39 -12.38
N VAL A 101 8.64 -5.29 -11.51
CA VAL A 101 10.04 -5.35 -11.04
C VAL A 101 10.82 -6.47 -11.74
N ALA A 102 10.15 -7.55 -12.11
CA ALA A 102 10.69 -8.61 -12.97
C ALA A 102 11.05 -8.08 -14.37
#